data_AF-A0A0S7YM83-F1
#
_entry.id   AF-A0A0S7YM83-F1
#
_cell.length_a   1.000
_cell.length_b   1.000
_cell.length_c   1.000
_cell.angle_alpha   90.00
_cell.angle_beta   90.00
_cell.angle_gamma   90.00
#
_symmetry.space_group_name_H-M   'P 1'
#
loop_
_entity.id
_entity.type
_entity.pdbx_description
1 polymer ?
#
loop_
_entity_poly.entity_id
_entity_poly.type
_entity_poly.pdbx_seq_one_letter_code
_entity_poly.pdbx_strand_id
1 'polypeptide(L)'
;MMCCLLPAFGSSAGQVYTWTDEKGVTHITETPPPPNATDRDVIKYVPKTKEEEASIRQRQQQSSALEQKEQLVAEAKDARRQAEQARAKAIELKALADQLFQQSEAFKTKTSNTIRRWQKNKSTRLKLEQEAAEAQQKALAADEEAKRLEERAENAEKRLEEIQAKEESLAVEKSTPVLQ
;
A
#
# COMPACT_ATOMS: atom_id res chain seq x y z
N MET A 1 -45.13 4.44 -52.22
CA MET A 1 -43.72 4.90 -52.20
C MET A 1 -43.10 4.38 -50.91
N MET A 2 -42.07 3.55 -51.07
CA MET A 2 -41.08 3.15 -50.06
C MET A 2 -41.57 2.48 -48.76
N CYS A 3 -41.65 1.14 -48.78
CA CYS A 3 -41.47 0.31 -47.59
C CYS A 3 -39.99 0.36 -47.19
N CYS A 4 -39.65 1.03 -46.10
CA CYS A 4 -38.34 0.90 -45.46
C CYS A 4 -38.30 -0.43 -44.69
N LEU A 5 -37.74 -1.47 -45.29
CA LEU A 5 -37.31 -2.66 -44.56
C LEU A 5 -36.07 -2.30 -43.73
N LEU A 6 -36.23 -2.19 -42.41
CA LEU A 6 -35.12 -2.24 -41.47
C LEU A 6 -34.71 -3.71 -41.28
N PRO A 7 -33.46 -4.11 -41.59
CA PRO A 7 -33.01 -5.45 -41.26
C PRO A 7 -32.87 -5.57 -39.74
N ALA A 8 -33.59 -6.54 -39.17
CA ALA A 8 -33.42 -6.97 -37.80
C ALA A 8 -32.01 -7.56 -37.65
N PHE A 9 -31.12 -6.83 -36.98
CA PHE A 9 -29.87 -7.39 -36.47
C PHE A 9 -30.21 -8.32 -35.29
N GLY A 10 -30.43 -9.59 -35.59
CA GLY A 10 -30.40 -10.64 -34.58
C GLY A 10 -28.95 -10.84 -34.14
N SER A 11 -28.62 -10.40 -32.92
CA SER A 11 -27.32 -10.71 -32.30
C SER A 11 -27.31 -12.19 -31.94
N SER A 12 -26.62 -13.00 -32.75
CA SER A 12 -26.26 -14.37 -32.40
C SER A 12 -24.86 -14.36 -31.77
N ALA A 13 -24.81 -14.19 -30.45
CA ALA A 13 -23.58 -14.14 -29.65
C ALA A 13 -22.90 -15.53 -29.52
N GLY A 14 -22.43 -16.10 -30.64
CA GLY A 14 -21.76 -17.41 -30.65
C GLY A 14 -20.55 -17.52 -31.60
N GLN A 15 -20.36 -16.55 -32.49
CA GLN A 15 -19.28 -16.57 -33.48
C GLN A 15 -18.78 -15.14 -33.71
N VAL A 16 -17.46 -14.95 -33.65
CA VAL A 16 -16.81 -13.68 -33.95
C VAL A 16 -15.98 -13.87 -35.21
N TYR A 17 -16.21 -13.00 -36.19
CA TYR A 17 -15.53 -13.00 -37.47
C TYR A 17 -14.45 -11.92 -37.47
N THR A 18 -13.24 -12.29 -37.85
CA THR A 18 -12.17 -11.33 -38.16
C THR A 18 -11.98 -11.34 -39.67
N TRP A 19 -12.00 -10.16 -40.29
CA TRP A 19 -11.83 -10.04 -41.75
C TRP A 19 -11.23 -8.71 -42.13
N THR A 20 -10.53 -8.68 -43.26
CA THR A 20 -9.92 -7.45 -43.80
C THR A 20 -10.71 -6.97 -45.02
N ASP A 21 -11.09 -5.69 -45.02
CA ASP A 21 -11.83 -5.08 -46.13
C ASP A 21 -10.92 -4.76 -47.34
N GLU A 22 -11.52 -4.36 -48.46
CA GLU A 22 -10.79 -4.00 -49.70
C GLU A 22 -9.81 -2.82 -49.51
N LYS A 23 -9.93 -2.06 -48.41
CA LYS A 23 -9.07 -0.94 -48.06
C LYS A 23 -7.95 -1.35 -47.11
N GLY A 24 -7.85 -2.64 -46.75
CA GLY A 24 -6.84 -3.17 -45.83
C GLY A 24 -7.18 -2.98 -44.35
N VAL A 25 -8.40 -2.58 -43.99
CA VAL A 25 -8.81 -2.39 -42.58
C VAL A 25 -9.34 -3.70 -42.02
N THR A 26 -8.84 -4.10 -40.85
CA THR A 26 -9.29 -5.31 -40.14
C THR A 26 -10.51 -4.98 -39.28
N HIS A 27 -11.58 -5.75 -39.48
CA HIS A 27 -12.85 -5.65 -38.77
C HIS A 27 -13.07 -6.90 -37.93
N ILE A 28 -13.60 -6.72 -36.72
CA ILE A 28 -14.03 -7.79 -35.82
C ILE A 28 -15.53 -7.63 -35.61
N THR A 29 -16.33 -8.56 -36.14
CA THR A 29 -17.79 -8.45 -36.17
C THR A 29 -18.47 -9.74 -35.75
N GLU A 30 -19.64 -9.64 -35.10
CA GLU A 30 -20.50 -10.82 -34.83
C GLU A 30 -21.26 -11.30 -36.08
N THR A 31 -21.38 -10.42 -37.08
CA THR A 31 -22.02 -10.71 -38.36
C THR A 31 -21.01 -11.25 -39.38
N PRO A 32 -21.43 -12.15 -40.28
CA PRO A 32 -20.55 -12.72 -41.29
C PRO A 32 -19.99 -11.64 -42.24
N PRO A 33 -18.73 -11.79 -42.71
CA PRO A 33 -18.08 -10.80 -43.55
C PRO A 33 -18.70 -10.71 -44.96
N PRO A 34 -18.61 -9.54 -45.63
CA PRO A 34 -19.08 -9.37 -47.00
C PRO A 34 -18.29 -10.25 -47.99
N PRO A 35 -18.87 -10.59 -49.15
CA PRO A 35 -18.30 -11.56 -50.10
C PRO A 35 -16.94 -11.14 -50.70
N ASN A 36 -16.56 -9.87 -50.60
CA ASN A 36 -15.27 -9.36 -51.08
C ASN A 36 -14.20 -9.22 -49.98
N ALA A 37 -14.51 -9.63 -48.75
CA ALA A 37 -13.56 -9.57 -47.64
C ALA A 37 -12.43 -10.59 -47.81
N THR A 38 -11.21 -10.16 -47.49
CA THR A 38 -9.97 -10.98 -47.50
C THR A 38 -9.65 -11.43 -46.07
N ASP A 39 -8.85 -12.50 -45.90
CA ASP A 39 -8.39 -13.02 -44.60
C ASP A 39 -9.51 -13.23 -43.55
N ARG A 40 -10.41 -14.17 -43.85
CA ARG A 40 -11.56 -14.48 -43.00
C ARG A 40 -11.19 -15.54 -41.96
N ASP A 41 -11.19 -15.15 -40.69
CA ASP A 41 -11.10 -16.07 -39.57
C ASP A 41 -12.39 -16.09 -38.76
N VAL A 42 -12.78 -17.26 -38.27
CA VAL A 42 -14.03 -17.47 -37.51
C VAL A 42 -13.70 -18.08 -36.17
N ILE A 43 -13.80 -17.27 -35.13
CA ILE A 43 -13.64 -17.72 -33.76
C ILE A 43 -15.01 -18.11 -33.23
N LYS A 44 -15.23 -19.41 -33.03
CA LYS A 44 -16.44 -19.93 -32.40
C LYS A 44 -16.28 -19.90 -30.89
N TYR A 45 -17.23 -19.27 -30.19
CA TYR A 45 -17.23 -19.29 -28.74
C TYR A 45 -17.67 -20.67 -28.24
N VAL A 46 -16.78 -21.34 -27.50
CA VAL A 46 -17.11 -22.56 -26.78
C VAL A 46 -17.29 -22.19 -25.30
N PRO A 47 -18.49 -22.34 -24.72
CA PRO A 47 -18.69 -22.08 -23.31
C PRO A 47 -17.82 -23.02 -22.48
N LYS A 48 -17.12 -22.45 -21.49
CA LYS A 48 -16.26 -23.22 -20.59
C LYS A 48 -17.09 -24.20 -19.77
N THR A 49 -16.50 -25.33 -19.43
CA THR A 49 -17.15 -26.26 -18.49
C THR A 49 -17.16 -25.66 -17.09
N LYS A 50 -18.08 -26.10 -16.22
CA LYS A 50 -18.11 -25.64 -14.82
C LYS A 50 -16.79 -25.92 -14.08
N GLU A 51 -16.12 -27.01 -14.44
CA GLU A 51 -14.82 -27.39 -13.88
C GLU A 51 -13.70 -26.43 -14.33
N GLU A 52 -13.68 -26.07 -15.61
CA GLU A 52 -12.75 -25.06 -16.13
C GLU A 52 -12.99 -23.70 -15.48
N GLU A 53 -14.25 -23.26 -15.36
CA GLU A 53 -14.58 -22.02 -14.68
C GLU A 53 -14.14 -22.02 -13.21
N ALA A 54 -14.35 -23.13 -12.49
CA ALA A 54 -13.91 -23.29 -11.11
C ALA A 54 -12.37 -23.22 -11.00
N SER A 55 -11.64 -23.89 -11.90
CA SER A 55 -10.17 -23.88 -11.91
C SER A 55 -9.59 -22.49 -12.21
N ILE A 56 -10.24 -21.73 -13.09
CA ILE A 56 -9.86 -20.35 -13.41
C ILE A 56 -10.09 -19.43 -12.21
N ARG A 57 -11.27 -19.53 -11.57
CA ARG A 57 -11.57 -18.75 -10.36
C ARG A 57 -10.60 -19.07 -9.24
N GLN A 58 -10.29 -20.34 -9.03
CA GLN A 58 -9.32 -20.76 -8.02
C GLN A 58 -7.93 -20.19 -8.29
N ARG A 59 -7.47 -20.22 -9.54
CA ARG A 59 -6.17 -19.63 -9.92
C ARG A 59 -6.14 -18.12 -9.70
N GLN A 60 -7.22 -17.42 -10.04
CA GLN A 60 -7.36 -15.98 -9.81
C GLN A 60 -7.33 -15.65 -8.30
N GLN A 61 -8.07 -16.41 -7.49
CA GLN A 61 -8.07 -16.26 -6.04
C GLN A 61 -6.68 -16.48 -5.45
N GLN A 62 -5.98 -17.53 -5.88
CA GLN A 62 -4.59 -17.79 -5.46
C GLN A 62 -3.64 -16.66 -5.82
N SER A 63 -3.69 -16.16 -7.07
CA SER A 63 -2.88 -15.01 -7.50
C SER A 63 -3.15 -13.78 -6.64
N SER A 64 -4.42 -13.45 -6.44
CA SER A 64 -4.81 -12.29 -5.64
C SER A 64 -4.39 -12.41 -4.18
N ALA A 65 -4.44 -13.62 -3.59
CA ALA A 65 -4.00 -13.87 -2.23
C ALA A 65 -2.48 -13.71 -2.08
N LEU A 66 -1.70 -14.18 -3.07
CA LEU A 66 -0.25 -13.99 -3.12
C LEU A 66 0.12 -12.51 -3.21
N GLU A 67 -0.53 -11.77 -4.11
CA GLU A 67 -0.32 -10.32 -4.25
C GLU A 67 -0.65 -9.56 -2.96
N GLN A 68 -1.77 -9.88 -2.31
CA GLN A 68 -2.14 -9.28 -1.03
C GLN A 68 -1.11 -9.58 0.06
N LYS A 69 -0.60 -10.81 0.11
CA LYS A 69 0.44 -11.21 1.07
C LYS A 69 1.74 -10.45 0.82
N GLU A 70 2.19 -10.35 -0.42
CA GLU A 70 3.39 -9.61 -0.79
C GLU A 70 3.27 -8.12 -0.41
N GLN A 71 2.10 -7.51 -0.67
CA GLN A 71 1.82 -6.13 -0.28
C GLN A 71 1.90 -5.94 1.24
N LEU A 72 1.34 -6.85 2.02
CA LEU A 72 1.41 -6.77 3.48
C LEU A 72 2.83 -6.97 4.01
N VAL A 73 3.61 -7.86 3.39
CA VAL A 73 5.03 -8.05 3.74
C VAL A 73 5.83 -6.79 3.44
N ALA A 74 5.57 -6.14 2.30
CA ALA A 74 6.19 -4.88 1.95
C ALA A 74 5.77 -3.77 2.95
N GLU A 75 4.48 -3.67 3.26
CA GLU A 75 3.94 -2.70 4.22
C GLU A 75 4.59 -2.87 5.61
N ALA A 76 4.68 -4.09 6.13
CA ALA A 76 5.31 -4.36 7.43
C ALA A 76 6.79 -3.98 7.44
N LYS A 77 7.52 -4.30 6.37
CA LYS A 77 8.93 -3.92 6.23
C LYS A 77 9.12 -2.40 6.15
N ASP A 78 8.26 -1.71 5.41
CA ASP A 78 8.31 -0.24 5.29
C ASP A 78 7.95 0.41 6.63
N ALA A 79 6.89 -0.05 7.29
CA ALA A 79 6.47 0.44 8.59
C ALA A 79 7.58 0.28 9.64
N ARG A 80 8.24 -0.88 9.67
CA ARG A 80 9.36 -1.14 10.58
C ARG A 80 10.56 -0.24 10.29
N ARG A 81 10.93 -0.05 9.02
CA ARG A 81 11.98 0.90 8.63
C ARG A 81 11.65 2.33 9.06
N GLN A 82 10.41 2.76 8.89
CA GLN A 82 9.96 4.09 9.33
C GLN A 82 10.04 4.24 10.85
N ALA A 83 9.59 3.23 11.60
CA ALA A 83 9.67 3.19 13.06
C ALA A 83 11.12 3.29 13.55
N GLU A 84 12.04 2.52 12.97
CA GLU A 84 13.47 2.56 13.31
C GLU A 84 14.09 3.94 13.04
N GLN A 85 13.77 4.54 11.89
CA GLN A 85 14.23 5.90 11.55
C GLN A 85 13.67 6.95 12.51
N ALA A 86 12.40 6.84 12.89
CA ALA A 86 11.77 7.76 13.83
C ALA A 86 12.36 7.62 15.23
N ARG A 87 12.60 6.38 15.71
CA ARG A 87 13.33 6.12 16.97
C ARG A 87 14.71 6.77 16.96
N ALA A 88 15.47 6.59 15.88
CA ALA A 88 16.81 7.17 15.77
C ALA A 88 16.76 8.70 15.88
N LYS A 89 15.83 9.35 15.17
CA LYS A 89 15.60 10.80 15.25
C LYS A 89 15.19 11.24 16.66
N ALA A 90 14.31 10.49 17.32
CA ALA A 90 13.87 10.79 18.68
C ALA A 90 15.06 10.76 19.67
N ILE A 91 15.94 9.77 19.54
CA ILE A 91 17.17 9.66 20.34
C ILE A 91 18.10 10.86 20.08
N GLU A 92 18.33 11.22 18.83
CA GLU A 92 19.18 12.38 18.46
C GLU A 92 18.62 13.68 19.02
N LEU A 93 17.31 13.93 18.85
CA LEU A 93 16.66 15.13 19.34
C LEU A 93 16.63 15.19 20.86
N LYS A 94 16.47 14.04 21.53
CA LYS A 94 16.56 13.95 22.98
C LYS A 94 17.96 14.30 23.48
N ALA A 95 19.00 13.74 22.86
CA ALA A 95 20.38 14.08 23.21
C ALA A 95 20.68 15.57 23.02
N LEU A 96 20.17 16.16 21.93
CA LEU A 96 20.30 17.59 21.67
C LEU A 96 19.54 18.44 22.72
N ALA A 97 18.33 18.03 23.08
CA ALA A 97 17.54 18.70 24.12
C ALA A 97 18.24 18.66 25.48
N ASP A 98 18.79 17.51 25.85
CA ASP A 98 19.57 17.34 27.08
C ASP A 98 20.82 18.23 27.07
N GLN A 99 21.53 18.30 25.94
CA GLN A 99 22.69 19.18 25.80
C GLN A 99 22.32 20.67 25.98
N LEU A 100 21.26 21.14 25.32
CA LEU A 100 20.81 22.53 25.44
C LEU A 100 20.33 22.85 26.85
N PHE A 101 19.65 21.90 27.49
CA PHE A 101 19.25 22.03 28.89
C PHE A 101 20.48 22.19 29.81
N GLN A 102 21.49 21.33 29.67
CA GLN A 102 22.74 21.43 30.43
C GLN A 102 23.47 22.77 30.18
N GLN A 103 23.49 23.24 28.93
CA GLN A 103 24.08 24.55 28.60
C GLN A 103 23.32 25.70 29.27
N SER A 104 21.98 25.65 29.26
CA SER A 104 21.13 26.63 29.93
C SER A 104 21.41 26.65 31.44
N GLU A 105 21.41 25.49 32.11
CA GLU A 105 21.70 25.39 33.55
C GLU A 105 23.13 25.82 33.92
N ALA A 106 24.12 25.43 33.11
CA ALA A 106 25.49 25.90 33.27
C ALA A 106 25.61 27.43 33.11
N PHE A 107 24.81 28.04 32.23
CA PHE A 107 24.79 29.49 32.08
C PHE A 107 24.11 30.17 33.27
N LYS A 108 23.00 29.61 33.79
CA LYS A 108 22.30 30.11 34.99
C LYS A 108 23.24 30.11 36.19
N THR A 109 23.90 28.99 36.46
CA THR A 109 24.85 28.87 37.58
C THR A 109 26.00 29.87 37.48
N LYS A 110 26.59 30.09 36.29
CA LYS A 110 27.66 31.09 36.09
C LYS A 110 27.20 32.55 36.26
N THR A 111 25.93 32.84 35.98
CA THR A 111 25.40 34.21 35.94
C THR A 111 24.61 34.62 37.19
N SER A 112 24.31 33.67 38.08
CA SER A 112 23.52 33.87 39.31
C SER A 112 24.27 34.62 40.44
N ASN A 113 25.60 34.70 40.38
CA ASN A 113 26.44 35.10 41.51
C ASN A 113 26.24 36.54 42.02
N THR A 114 25.63 37.44 41.22
CA THR A 114 25.24 38.80 41.67
C THR A 114 24.00 39.29 40.92
N ILE A 115 23.17 40.12 41.58
CA ILE A 115 21.97 40.73 40.97
C ILE A 115 22.32 41.50 39.69
N ARG A 116 23.44 42.22 39.69
CA ARG A 116 23.89 43.01 38.51
C ARG A 116 24.24 42.11 37.32
N ARG A 117 24.90 40.97 37.55
CA ARG A 117 25.24 40.00 36.50
C ARG A 117 24.00 39.29 35.98
N TRP A 118 23.07 38.96 36.87
CA TRP A 118 21.77 38.41 36.51
C TRP A 118 20.98 39.36 35.62
N GLN A 119 20.85 40.64 35.99
CA GLN A 119 20.14 41.64 35.19
C GLN A 119 20.76 41.80 33.80
N LYS A 120 22.09 41.87 33.70
CA LYS A 120 22.80 41.99 32.41
C LYS A 120 22.64 40.78 31.50
N ASN A 121 22.52 39.57 32.06
CA ASN A 121 22.43 38.32 31.30
C ASN A 121 21.00 37.76 31.21
N LYS A 122 19.99 38.49 31.71
CA LYS A 122 18.60 38.03 31.77
C LYS A 122 18.08 37.61 30.41
N SER A 123 18.35 38.40 29.37
CA SER A 123 17.90 38.12 28.00
C SER A 123 18.54 36.85 27.44
N THR A 124 19.85 36.71 27.56
CA THR A 124 20.59 35.51 27.10
C THR A 124 20.12 34.25 27.82
N ARG A 125 19.89 34.35 29.15
CA ARG A 125 19.35 33.24 29.94
C ARG A 125 17.96 32.81 29.44
N LEU A 126 17.06 33.76 29.21
CA LEU A 126 15.72 33.48 28.70
C LEU A 126 15.77 32.82 27.32
N LYS A 127 16.67 33.26 26.43
CA LYS A 127 16.87 32.63 25.12
C LYS A 127 17.33 31.18 25.24
N LEU A 128 18.33 30.91 26.07
CA LEU A 128 18.81 29.54 26.29
C LEU A 128 17.75 28.64 26.95
N GLU A 129 16.95 29.18 27.87
CA GLU A 129 15.79 28.48 28.45
C GLU A 129 14.73 28.17 27.38
N GLN A 130 14.43 29.11 26.50
CA GLN A 130 13.49 28.91 25.40
C GLN A 130 14.00 27.88 24.40
N GLU A 131 15.26 27.97 23.96
CA GLU A 131 15.89 27.01 23.06
C GLU A 131 15.89 25.59 23.64
N ALA A 132 16.22 25.45 24.93
CA ALA A 132 16.16 24.17 25.62
C ALA A 132 14.72 23.63 25.69
N ALA A 133 13.74 24.47 26.02
CA ALA A 133 12.34 24.08 26.07
C ALA A 133 11.80 23.67 24.69
N GLU A 134 12.12 24.41 23.64
CA GLU A 134 11.75 24.07 22.26
C GLU A 134 12.37 22.74 21.82
N ALA A 135 13.63 22.50 22.15
CA ALA A 135 14.29 21.24 21.85
C ALA A 135 13.65 20.07 22.61
N GLN A 136 13.28 20.26 23.87
CA GLN A 136 12.53 19.25 24.63
C GLN A 136 11.16 18.95 23.99
N GLN A 137 10.42 19.97 23.57
CA GLN A 137 9.14 19.77 22.87
C GLN A 137 9.33 19.00 21.55
N LYS A 138 10.36 19.32 20.77
CA LYS A 138 10.69 18.57 19.55
C LYS A 138 11.05 17.11 19.84
N ALA A 139 11.83 16.86 20.89
CA ALA A 139 12.19 15.51 21.30
C ALA A 139 10.96 14.70 21.73
N LEU A 140 10.05 15.30 22.51
CA LEU A 140 8.80 14.66 22.90
C LEU A 140 7.90 14.36 21.69
N ALA A 141 7.75 15.31 20.77
CA ALA A 141 6.98 15.09 19.55
C ALA A 141 7.56 13.95 18.69
N ALA A 142 8.89 13.87 18.58
CA ALA A 142 9.56 12.80 17.85
C ALA A 142 9.43 11.43 18.55
N ASP A 143 9.44 11.39 19.88
CA ASP A 143 9.21 10.16 20.66
C ASP A 143 7.77 9.64 20.46
N GLU A 144 6.78 10.53 20.48
CA GLU A 144 5.39 10.17 20.21
C GLU A 144 5.18 9.73 18.76
N GLU A 145 5.86 10.35 17.79
CA GLU A 145 5.86 9.91 16.40
C GLU A 145 6.49 8.52 16.25
N ALA A 146 7.61 8.27 16.92
CA ALA A 146 8.27 6.96 16.92
C ALA A 146 7.33 5.86 17.47
N LYS A 147 6.69 6.09 18.62
CA LYS A 147 5.70 5.16 19.19
C LYS A 147 4.56 4.85 18.24
N ARG A 148 4.00 5.86 17.58
CA ARG A 148 2.91 5.67 16.59
C ARG A 148 3.35 4.83 15.41
N LEU A 149 4.58 5.04 14.93
CA LEU A 149 5.13 4.26 13.81
C LEU A 149 5.48 2.83 14.22
N GLU A 150 5.92 2.62 15.45
CA GLU A 150 6.12 1.28 16.02
C GLU A 150 4.80 0.52 16.12
N GLU A 151 3.76 1.15 16.68
CA GLU A 151 2.43 0.54 16.77
C GLU A 151 1.90 0.17 15.37
N ARG A 152 2.14 1.03 14.37
CA ARG A 152 1.82 0.72 12.98
C ARG A 152 2.59 -0.49 12.47
N ALA A 153 3.89 -0.60 12.77
CA ALA A 153 4.70 -1.74 12.37
C ALA A 153 4.23 -3.04 13.05
N GLU A 154 3.96 -3.00 14.35
CA GLU A 154 3.42 -4.15 15.09
C GLU A 154 2.06 -4.60 14.55
N ASN A 155 1.17 -3.65 14.23
CA ASN A 155 -0.13 -3.97 13.66
C ASN A 155 0.00 -4.57 12.25
N ALA A 156 0.96 -4.11 11.45
CA ALA A 156 1.23 -4.72 10.15
C ALA A 156 1.80 -6.15 10.29
N GLU A 157 2.68 -6.39 11.25
CA GLU A 157 3.23 -7.72 11.56
C GLU A 157 2.12 -8.67 12.07
N LYS A 158 1.24 -8.23 12.98
CA LYS A 158 0.08 -9.02 13.44
C LYS A 158 -0.84 -9.44 12.29
N ARG A 159 -1.11 -8.54 11.35
CA ARG A 159 -1.94 -8.87 10.17
C ARG A 159 -1.30 -9.96 9.31
N LEU A 160 0.04 -9.99 9.23
CA LEU A 160 0.76 -11.06 8.53
C LEU A 160 0.66 -12.38 9.26
N GLU A 161 0.85 -12.38 10.59
CA GLU A 161 0.71 -13.57 11.43
C GLU A 161 -0.70 -14.16 11.35
N GLU A 162 -1.74 -13.31 11.36
CA GLU A 162 -3.13 -13.75 11.20
C GLU A 162 -3.37 -14.44 9.85
N ILE A 163 -2.75 -13.96 8.77
CA ILE A 163 -2.87 -14.58 7.44
C ILE A 163 -2.13 -15.91 7.42
N GLN A 164 -0.92 -15.98 7.97
CA GLN A 164 -0.16 -17.22 8.07
C GLN A 164 -0.90 -18.27 8.90
N ALA A 165 -1.47 -17.90 10.04
CA ALA A 165 -2.26 -18.79 10.88
C ALA A 165 -3.54 -19.29 10.17
N LYS A 166 -4.18 -18.45 9.35
CA LYS A 166 -5.30 -18.87 8.49
C LYS A 166 -4.85 -19.85 7.40
N GLU A 167 -3.69 -19.63 6.78
CA GLU A 167 -3.13 -20.56 5.79
C GLU A 167 -2.80 -21.93 6.43
N GLU A 168 -2.18 -21.92 7.61
CA GLU A 168 -1.83 -23.14 8.35
C GLU A 168 -3.07 -23.93 8.78
N SER A 169 -4.08 -23.27 9.34
CA SER A 169 -5.33 -23.95 9.74
C SER A 169 -6.07 -24.55 8.54
N LEU A 170 -6.08 -23.85 7.40
CA LEU A 170 -6.69 -24.33 6.16
C LEU A 170 -5.89 -25.46 5.49
N ALA A 171 -4.57 -25.53 5.72
CA ALA A 171 -3.72 -26.64 5.31
C ALA A 171 -3.93 -27.89 6.18
N VAL A 172 -4.11 -27.72 7.49
CA VAL A 172 -4.41 -28.81 8.43
C VAL A 172 -5.78 -29.44 8.13
N GLU A 173 -6.81 -28.62 7.90
CA GLU A 173 -8.17 -29.11 7.59
C GLU A 173 -8.18 -30.00 6.32
N LYS A 174 -7.45 -29.59 5.28
CA LYS A 174 -7.31 -30.36 4.02
C LYS A 174 -6.48 -31.64 4.16
N SER A 175 -5.68 -31.77 5.21
CA SER A 175 -4.76 -32.89 5.42
C SER A 175 -5.31 -33.97 6.34
N THR A 176 -6.45 -33.74 7.01
CA THR A 176 -7.14 -34.73 7.83
C THR A 176 -7.87 -35.75 6.93
N PRO A 177 -7.44 -37.02 6.87
CA PRO A 177 -8.19 -38.02 6.13
C PRO A 177 -9.50 -38.29 6.87
N VAL A 178 -10.62 -38.05 6.20
CA VAL A 178 -11.93 -38.52 6.64
C VAL A 178 -11.86 -40.05 6.68
N LEU A 179 -11.72 -40.62 7.88
CA LEU A 179 -11.92 -42.05 8.11
C LEU A 179 -13.40 -42.34 7.81
N GLN A 180 -13.68 -42.88 6.62
CA GLN A 180 -14.93 -43.56 6.29
C GLN A 180 -14.77 -45.06 6.47
#